data_AF-A0A6V7VGX7-F1
#
_entry.id   AF-A0A6V7VGX7-F1
#
_cell.length_a   1.000
_cell.length_b   1.000
_cell.length_c   1.000
_cell.angle_alpha   90.00
_cell.angle_beta   90.00
_cell.angle_gamma   90.00
#
_symmetry.space_group_name_H-M   'P 1'
#
loop_
_entity.id
_entity.type
_entity.pdbx_description
1 polymer ?
#
loop_
_entity_poly.entity_id
_entity_poly.type
_entity_poly.pdbx_seq_one_letter_code
_entity_poly.pdbx_strand_id
1 'polypeptide(L)'
;MTIIIFLVDTSASMLQRTYLGTTYLDYARLAIEQFLKQRQRDPASSGDRYMLMTFEDYPQNIKSGWKESQRIFNEQLKNLKAKGR
;
A
#
# COMPACT_ATOMS: atom_id res chain seq x y z
N MET A 1 -2.15 9.27 -18.24
CA MET A 1 -2.26 7.98 -17.53
C MET A 1 -1.03 7.83 -16.67
N THR A 2 -1.17 7.96 -15.36
CA THR A 2 -0.06 7.82 -14.40
C THR A 2 -0.13 6.43 -13.78
N ILE A 3 1.01 5.76 -13.66
CA ILE A 3 1.10 4.51 -12.90
C ILE A 3 1.83 4.84 -11.60
N ILE A 4 1.19 4.57 -10.47
CA ILE A 4 1.75 4.82 -9.14
C ILE A 4 1.94 3.47 -8.46
N ILE A 5 3.18 3.19 -8.06
CA ILE A 5 3.54 1.95 -7.36
C ILE A 5 3.79 2.29 -5.90
N PHE A 6 3.02 1.69 -5.00
CA PHE A 6 3.29 1.70 -3.58
C PHE A 6 4.16 0.49 -3.24
N LEU A 7 5.43 0.74 -2.93
CA LEU A 7 6.33 -0.26 -2.40
C LEU A 7 6.35 -0.14 -0.87
N VAL A 8 5.79 -1.13 -0.18
CA VAL A 8 5.60 -1.10 1.27
C VAL A 8 6.51 -2.13 1.92
N ASP A 9 7.35 -1.70 2.86
CA ASP A 9 8.06 -2.62 3.73
C ASP A 9 7.07 -3.34 4.66
N THR A 10 7.18 -4.66 4.69
CA THR A 10 6.41 -5.55 5.57
C THR A 10 7.33 -6.40 6.43
N SER A 11 8.57 -5.97 6.66
CA SER A 11 9.53 -6.60 7.58
C SER A 11 9.03 -6.60 9.03
N ALA A 12 9.62 -7.43 9.89
CA ALA A 12 9.30 -7.47 11.32
C ALA A 12 9.52 -6.12 12.01
N SER A 13 10.48 -5.31 11.55
CA SER A 13 10.71 -3.95 12.07
C SER A 13 9.50 -3.03 11.93
N MET A 14 8.60 -3.31 10.98
CA MET A 14 7.38 -2.52 10.79
C MET A 14 6.31 -2.78 11.86
N LEU A 15 6.52 -3.74 12.78
CA LEU A 15 5.69 -3.94 13.99
C LEU A 15 6.05 -3.01 15.14
N GLN A 16 7.14 -2.24 15.03
CA GLN A 16 7.49 -1.25 16.04
C GLN A 16 6.35 -0.26 16.23
N ARG A 17 6.05 0.05 17.49
CA ARG A 17 4.94 0.93 17.87
C ARG A 17 5.44 2.35 18.07
N THR A 18 4.63 3.30 17.61
CA THR A 18 4.77 4.71 17.95
C THR A 18 4.31 4.95 19.39
N TYR A 19 4.54 6.17 19.90
CA TYR A 19 4.01 6.61 21.19
C TYR A 19 2.47 6.58 21.27
N LEU A 20 1.79 6.57 20.12
CA LEU A 20 0.33 6.46 20.00
C LEU A 20 -0.16 5.00 20.02
N GLY A 21 0.74 4.02 20.16
CA GLY A 21 0.42 2.60 20.23
C GLY A 21 0.15 1.91 18.88
N THR A 22 0.14 2.66 17.78
CA THR A 22 0.02 2.16 16.39
C THR A 22 1.35 1.69 15.84
N THR A 23 1.36 0.67 14.98
CA THR A 23 2.58 0.18 14.34
C THR A 23 3.00 1.07 13.15
N TYR A 24 4.27 1.01 12.75
CA TYR A 24 4.71 1.67 11.52
C TYR A 24 3.97 1.16 10.28
N LEU A 25 3.61 -0.13 10.23
CA LEU A 25 2.79 -0.66 9.13
C LEU A 25 1.38 -0.04 9.12
N ASP A 26 0.76 0.15 10.29
CA ASP A 26 -0.54 0.82 10.38
C ASP A 26 -0.46 2.27 9.86
N TYR A 27 0.61 2.98 10.22
CA TYR A 27 0.86 4.33 9.75
C TYR A 27 1.07 4.38 8.23
N ALA A 28 1.83 3.43 7.66
CA ALA A 28 2.02 3.32 6.22
C ALA A 28 0.70 3.08 5.48
N ARG A 29 -0.18 2.20 5.99
CA ARG A 29 -1.51 1.99 5.41
C ARG A 29 -2.33 3.28 5.43
N LEU A 30 -2.36 3.99 6.56
CA LEU A 30 -3.09 5.24 6.70
C LEU A 30 -2.58 6.31 5.72
N ALA A 31 -1.26 6.45 5.58
CA ALA A 31 -0.66 7.40 4.65
C ALA A 31 -1.07 7.11 3.20
N ILE A 32 -1.09 5.83 2.79
CA ILE A 32 -1.55 5.43 1.46
C ILE A 32 -3.03 5.74 1.26
N GLU A 33 -3.89 5.45 2.25
CA GLU A 33 -5.31 5.78 2.17
C GLU A 33 -5.55 7.29 2.06
N GLN A 34 -4.80 8.10 2.82
CA GLN A 34 -4.88 9.56 2.74
C GLN A 34 -4.38 10.09 1.40
N PHE A 35 -3.27 9.55 0.89
CA PHE A 35 -2.76 9.88 -0.44
C PHE A 35 -3.83 9.62 -1.51
N LEU A 36 -4.45 8.44 -1.52
CA LEU A 36 -5.47 8.09 -2.51
C LEU A 36 -6.69 9.00 -2.43
N LYS A 37 -7.17 9.32 -1.21
CA LYS A 37 -8.27 10.27 -1.00
C LYS A 37 -7.93 11.66 -1.53
N GLN A 38 -6.70 12.13 -1.30
CA GLN A 38 -6.26 13.43 -1.79
C GLN A 38 -6.09 13.41 -3.32
N ARG A 39 -5.53 12.33 -3.87
CA ARG A 39 -5.30 12.17 -5.31
C ARG A 39 -6.60 12.16 -6.11
N GLN A 40 -7.66 11.53 -5.58
CA GLN A 40 -9.00 11.52 -6.21
C GLN A 40 -9.64 12.91 -6.38
N ARG A 41 -9.14 13.94 -5.69
CA ARG A 41 -9.62 15.32 -5.84
C ARG A 41 -9.04 16.02 -7.07
N ASP A 42 -7.97 15.49 -7.64
CA ASP A 42 -7.32 16.03 -8.84
C ASP A 42 -8.00 15.44 -10.10
N PRO A 43 -8.62 16.27 -10.96
CA PRO A 43 -9.24 15.80 -12.21
C PRO A 43 -8.27 15.01 -13.11
N ALA A 44 -6.97 15.29 -13.04
CA ALA A 44 -5.96 14.58 -13.81
C ALA A 44 -5.77 13.11 -13.35
N SER A 45 -6.29 12.73 -12.18
CA SER A 45 -6.14 11.38 -11.63
C SER A 45 -7.12 10.35 -12.17
N SER A 46 -8.09 10.74 -13.01
CA SER A 46 -9.18 9.87 -13.48
C SER A 46 -8.69 8.60 -14.21
N GLY A 47 -7.50 8.66 -14.82
CA GLY A 47 -6.88 7.53 -15.52
C GLY A 47 -5.71 6.88 -14.78
N ASP A 48 -5.53 7.16 -13.49
CA ASP A 48 -4.41 6.63 -12.72
C ASP A 48 -4.60 5.13 -12.42
N ARG A 49 -3.47 4.41 -12.41
CA ARG A 49 -3.43 2.98 -12.04
C ARG A 49 -2.50 2.80 -10.85
N TYR A 50 -2.95 2.00 -9.89
CA TYR A 50 -2.22 1.76 -8.65
C TYR A 50 -1.74 0.33 -8.57
N MET A 51 -0.51 0.15 -8.13
CA MET A 51 0.07 -1.15 -7.79
C MET A 51 0.49 -1.16 -6.34
N LEU A 52 0.33 -2.31 -5.68
CA LEU A 52 0.83 -2.56 -4.34
C LEU A 52 1.86 -3.67 -4.39
N MET A 53 3.07 -3.35 -3.92
CA MET A 53 4.19 -4.27 -3.85
C MET A 53 4.82 -4.28 -2.46
N THR A 54 5.47 -5.38 -2.14
CA THR A 54 6.24 -5.60 -0.90
C THR A 54 7.64 -6.09 -1.23
N PHE A 55 8.50 -6.23 -0.21
CA PHE A 55 9.88 -6.71 -0.36
C PHE A 55 10.02 -8.24 -0.28
N GLU A 56 8.92 -8.98 -0.36
CA GLU A 56 8.94 -10.43 -0.51
C GLU A 56 9.58 -10.83 -1.86
N ASP A 57 9.83 -12.12 -2.07
CA ASP A 57 10.37 -12.61 -3.34
C ASP A 57 9.25 -12.74 -4.39
N TYR A 58 9.59 -12.63 -5.66
CA TYR A 58 8.65 -12.86 -6.75
C TYR A 58 8.15 -14.32 -6.73
N PRO A 59 6.85 -14.60 -6.92
CA PRO A 59 5.77 -13.66 -7.28
C PRO A 59 5.02 -13.03 -6.10
N GLN A 60 5.37 -13.37 -4.86
CA GLN A 60 4.65 -12.94 -3.66
C GLN A 60 4.79 -11.43 -3.41
N ASN A 61 5.84 -10.81 -3.95
CA ASN A 61 6.07 -9.38 -3.86
C ASN A 61 4.95 -8.52 -4.45
N ILE A 62 4.20 -9.01 -5.44
CA ILE A 62 3.07 -8.31 -6.06
C ILE A 62 1.78 -8.62 -5.29
N LYS A 63 1.27 -7.64 -4.53
CA LYS A 63 0.00 -7.79 -3.82
C LYS A 63 -1.19 -7.36 -4.68
N SER A 64 -1.01 -6.31 -5.50
CA SER A 64 -2.00 -5.87 -6.48
C SER A 64 -1.29 -5.28 -7.69
N GLY A 65 -1.60 -5.78 -8.89
CA GLY A 65 -0.99 -5.35 -10.15
C GLY A 65 -1.72 -4.18 -10.83
N TRP A 66 -1.14 -3.57 -11.87
CA TRP A 66 -1.69 -2.35 -12.50
C TRP A 66 -2.99 -2.60 -13.29
N LYS A 67 -3.35 -3.86 -13.54
CA LYS A 67 -4.60 -4.24 -14.21
C LYS A 67 -5.74 -4.48 -13.22
N GLU A 68 -5.43 -4.52 -11.92
CA GLU A 68 -6.40 -4.82 -10.89
C GLU A 68 -7.28 -3.62 -10.58
N SER A 69 -8.50 -3.89 -10.09
CA SER A 69 -9.42 -2.84 -9.68
C SER A 69 -8.96 -2.15 -8.40
N GLN A 70 -9.39 -0.90 -8.19
CA GLN A 70 -9.16 -0.17 -6.94
C GLN A 70 -9.66 -0.94 -5.70
N ARG A 71 -10.72 -1.75 -5.86
CA ARG A 71 -11.25 -2.60 -4.79
C ARG A 71 -10.22 -3.64 -4.33
N ILE A 72 -9.59 -4.33 -5.28
CA ILE A 72 -8.56 -5.35 -5.00
C ILE A 72 -7.35 -4.69 -4.35
N PHE A 73 -6.92 -3.53 -4.86
CA PHE A 73 -5.84 -2.76 -4.23
C PHE A 73 -6.14 -2.45 -2.75
N ASN A 74 -7.33 -1.92 -2.45
CA ASN A 74 -7.71 -1.54 -1.09
C ASN A 74 -7.82 -2.75 -0.15
N GLU A 75 -8.29 -3.89 -0.65
CA GLU A 75 -8.34 -5.14 0.10
C GLU A 75 -6.92 -5.64 0.43
N GLN A 76 -6.03 -5.63 -0.55
CA GLN A 76 -4.64 -6.06 -0.38
C GLN A 76 -3.87 -5.14 0.57
N LEU A 77 -4.13 -3.83 0.52
CA LEU A 77 -3.57 -2.85 1.46
C LEU A 77 -3.96 -3.19 2.91
N LYS A 78 -5.24 -3.48 3.16
CA LYS A 78 -5.74 -3.88 4.49
C LYS A 78 -5.14 -5.20 4.98
N ASN A 79 -4.92 -6.13 4.06
CA ASN A 79 -4.40 -7.46 4.36
C ASN A 79 -2.88 -7.52 4.51
N LEU A 80 -2.15 -6.42 4.32
CA LEU A 80 -0.71 -6.37 4.59
C LEU A 80 -0.45 -6.78 6.04
N LYS A 81 0.51 -7.66 6.24
CA LYS A 81 0.97 -8.09 7.56
C LYS A 81 2.48 -7.98 7.60
N ALA A 82 2.99 -7.45 8.70
CA ALA A 82 4.42 -7.49 8.95
C ALA A 82 4.83 -8.95 9.23
N LYS A 83 5.91 -9.39 8.60
CA LYS A 83 6.48 -10.72 8.73
C LYS A 83 7.97 -10.59 8.99
N GLY A 84 8.49 -11.41 9.90
CA GLY A 84 9.93 -11.68 9.95
C GLY A 84 10.31 -12.61 8.80
N ARG A 85 11.48 -12.36 8.20
CA ARG A 85 12.20 -13.43 7.48
C ARG A 85 12.89 -14.32 8.51
#